data_AF-A0A0F9KH36-F1
#
_entry.id   AF-A0A0F9KH36-F1
#
_cell.length_a   1.000
_cell.length_b   1.000
_cell.length_c   1.000
_cell.angle_alpha   90.00
_cell.angle_beta   90.00
_cell.angle_gamma   90.00
#
_symmetry.space_group_name_H-M   'P 1'
#
loop_
_entity.id
_entity.type
_entity.pdbx_description
1 polymer ?
#
loop_
_entity_poly.entity_id
_entity_poly.type
_entity_poly.pdbx_seq_one_letter_code
_entity_poly.pdbx_strand_id
1 'polypeptide(L)'
;MAGYIVFDPENQAVGLTTGDSVAVNVFLDILTDTLYYTDGSDIFEWEGSATSALKTFIWKSAKHRFPRLVNLGAASVEAESYNALTFKLYADGTLKFTKTVTDGEPFRLPGGYLANIYQVQLSGTDTVNGVSIAETIFDLAAG
;
A
#
# COMPACT_ATOMS: atom_id res chain seq x y z
N MET A 1 -15.61 8.79 9.27
CA MET A 1 -14.72 7.65 8.99
C MET A 1 -14.41 7.04 10.34
N ALA A 2 -14.99 5.90 10.65
CA ALA A 2 -14.69 5.16 11.88
C ALA A 2 -13.64 4.10 11.49
N GLY A 3 -12.61 3.96 12.31
CA GLY A 3 -11.50 3.04 12.09
C GLY A 3 -10.93 2.66 13.46
N TYR A 4 -9.94 1.78 13.47
CA TYR A 4 -9.25 1.39 14.68
C TYR A 4 -7.80 1.87 14.64
N ILE A 5 -7.22 1.95 15.83
CA ILE A 5 -5.81 2.25 16.04
C ILE A 5 -5.23 1.14 16.90
N VAL A 6 -4.11 0.58 16.48
CA VAL A 6 -3.32 -0.37 17.26
C VAL A 6 -2.08 0.37 17.73
N PHE A 7 -1.89 0.45 19.03
CA PHE A 7 -0.71 1.03 19.64
C PHE A 7 0.14 -0.08 20.23
N ASP A 8 1.37 -0.21 19.74
CA ASP A 8 2.34 -1.18 20.25
C ASP A 8 3.50 -0.39 20.89
N PRO A 9 3.54 -0.30 22.24
CA PRO A 9 4.59 0.43 22.94
C PRO A 9 5.96 -0.26 22.88
N GLU A 10 6.03 -1.54 22.54
CA GLU A 10 7.27 -2.31 22.49
C GLU A 10 7.94 -2.22 21.11
N ASN A 11 7.16 -2.09 20.04
CA ASN A 11 7.66 -1.90 18.68
C ASN A 11 7.73 -0.41 18.28
N GLN A 12 8.81 0.26 18.66
CA GLN A 12 9.02 1.70 18.37
C GLN A 12 9.08 2.06 16.88
N ALA A 13 9.33 1.11 15.98
CA ALA A 13 9.44 1.38 14.54
C ALA A 13 8.08 1.57 13.88
N VAL A 14 7.06 0.84 14.35
CA VAL A 14 5.69 0.94 13.83
C VAL A 14 4.84 1.77 14.78
N GLY A 15 4.86 1.48 16.09
CA GLY A 15 4.30 2.24 17.23
C GLY A 15 2.79 2.48 17.22
N LEU A 16 2.22 2.75 16.04
CA LEU A 16 0.87 3.19 15.78
C LEU A 16 0.45 2.71 14.39
N THR A 17 -0.39 1.68 14.33
CA THR A 17 -1.00 1.21 13.08
C THR A 17 -2.46 1.65 13.03
N THR A 18 -2.95 2.06 11.86
CA THR A 18 -4.36 2.44 11.68
C THR A 18 -5.02 1.51 10.68
N GLY A 19 -6.30 1.20 10.90
CA GLY A 19 -7.11 0.43 9.98
C GLY A 19 -8.41 1.14 9.64
N ASP A 20 -8.97 0.78 8.50
CA ASP A 20 -10.18 1.36 7.90
C ASP A 20 -11.46 0.59 8.25
N SER A 21 -11.33 -0.58 8.89
CA SER A 21 -12.49 -1.39 9.28
C SER A 21 -13.23 -0.77 10.46
N VAL A 22 -14.55 -0.71 10.36
CA VAL A 22 -15.41 -0.20 11.43
C VAL A 22 -15.67 -1.34 12.41
N ALA A 23 -15.02 -1.30 13.58
CA ALA A 23 -15.41 -2.14 14.69
C ALA A 23 -16.57 -1.47 15.45
N VAL A 24 -17.78 -2.02 15.32
CA VAL A 24 -18.98 -1.58 16.06
C VAL A 24 -18.92 -2.07 17.51
N ASN A 25 -18.49 -3.31 17.71
CA ASN A 25 -18.26 -3.89 19.03
C ASN A 25 -17.03 -4.79 19.00
N VAL A 26 -16.42 -4.99 20.16
CA VAL A 26 -15.18 -5.74 20.35
C VAL A 26 -15.32 -6.63 21.59
N PHE A 27 -14.88 -7.88 21.48
CA PHE A 27 -14.89 -8.85 22.57
C PHE A 27 -13.52 -9.53 22.67
N LEU A 28 -12.92 -9.49 23.86
CA LEU A 28 -11.69 -10.21 24.16
C LEU A 28 -12.06 -11.51 24.89
N ASP A 29 -11.78 -12.66 24.27
CA ASP A 29 -11.82 -13.94 24.96
C ASP A 29 -10.52 -14.13 25.74
N ILE A 30 -10.61 -13.97 27.05
CA ILE A 30 -9.46 -14.09 27.96
C ILE A 30 -8.95 -15.53 28.13
N LEU A 31 -9.75 -16.55 27.76
CA LEU A 31 -9.34 -17.95 27.91
C LEU A 31 -8.45 -18.38 26.74
N THR A 32 -8.80 -17.92 25.54
CA THR A 32 -8.09 -18.23 24.29
C THR A 32 -7.15 -17.11 23.84
N ASP A 33 -7.11 -16.01 24.59
CA ASP A 33 -6.36 -14.77 24.26
C ASP A 33 -6.64 -14.28 22.83
N THR A 34 -7.90 -14.40 22.42
CA THR A 34 -8.34 -14.10 21.05
C THR A 34 -9.26 -12.90 21.05
N LEU A 35 -8.98 -11.95 20.17
CA LEU A 35 -9.77 -10.74 20.00
C LEU A 35 -10.77 -10.92 18.85
N TYR A 36 -12.04 -10.64 19.13
CA TYR A 36 -13.11 -10.63 18.14
C TYR A 36 -13.66 -9.22 17.97
N TYR A 37 -14.05 -8.87 16.75
CA TYR A 37 -14.78 -7.62 16.47
C TYR A 37 -15.94 -7.88 15.51
N THR A 38 -16.92 -6.99 15.52
CA THR A 38 -18.04 -7.03 14.56
C THR A 38 -18.19 -5.70 13.86
N ASP A 39 -18.56 -5.73 12.58
CA ASP A 39 -18.96 -4.55 11.81
C ASP A 39 -20.47 -4.25 11.94
N GLY A 40 -21.19 -5.00 12.79
CA GLY A 40 -22.63 -4.95 12.96
C GLY A 40 -23.41 -5.97 12.13
N SER A 41 -22.75 -6.66 11.20
CA SER A 41 -23.34 -7.74 10.40
C SER A 41 -22.71 -9.08 10.71
N ASP A 42 -21.38 -9.15 10.65
CA ASP A 42 -20.59 -10.37 10.84
C ASP A 42 -19.64 -10.23 12.03
N ILE A 43 -19.19 -11.38 12.56
CA ILE A 43 -18.16 -11.46 13.61
C ILE A 43 -16.86 -11.92 12.96
N PHE A 44 -15.80 -11.17 13.21
CA PHE A 44 -14.45 -11.41 12.71
C PHE A 44 -13.51 -11.70 13.87
N GLU A 45 -12.61 -12.64 13.65
CA GLU A 45 -11.44 -12.88 14.50
C GLU A 45 -10.30 -11.95 14.06
N TRP A 46 -9.67 -11.29 15.02
CA TRP A 46 -8.50 -10.44 14.79
C TRP A 46 -7.26 -11.30 14.57
N GLU A 47 -6.51 -11.06 13.49
CA GLU A 47 -5.37 -11.90 13.08
C GLU A 47 -5.72 -13.41 13.02
N GLY A 48 -6.98 -13.73 12.73
CA GLY A 48 -7.45 -15.11 12.60
C GLY A 48 -6.84 -15.83 11.40
N SER A 49 -7.07 -17.14 11.33
CA SER A 49 -6.47 -18.10 10.39
C SER A 49 -5.87 -17.54 9.08
N ALA A 50 -4.61 -17.92 8.82
CA ALA A 50 -3.84 -17.63 7.60
C ALA A 50 -4.46 -18.17 6.28
N THR A 51 -5.54 -18.96 6.36
CA THR A 51 -6.30 -19.43 5.19
C THR A 51 -7.44 -18.50 4.77
N SER A 52 -7.77 -17.50 5.59
CA SER A 52 -8.76 -16.48 5.23
C SER A 52 -8.20 -15.52 4.19
N ALA A 53 -9.06 -15.01 3.30
CA ALA A 53 -8.63 -14.06 2.27
C ALA A 53 -8.01 -12.81 2.93
N LEU A 54 -6.73 -12.56 2.66
CA LEU A 54 -6.03 -11.36 3.13
C LEU A 54 -6.77 -10.10 2.68
N LYS A 55 -6.89 -9.12 3.57
CA LYS A 55 -7.54 -7.84 3.23
C LYS A 55 -6.70 -7.12 2.18
N THR A 56 -7.38 -6.61 1.15
CA THR A 56 -6.73 -5.79 0.13
C THR A 56 -6.56 -4.37 0.65
N PHE A 57 -5.33 -3.89 0.77
CA PHE A 57 -5.08 -2.48 1.08
C PHE A 57 -5.21 -1.63 -0.19
N ILE A 58 -5.55 -0.35 -0.01
CA ILE A 58 -5.40 0.69 -1.04
C ILE A 58 -4.67 1.86 -0.42
N TRP A 59 -3.43 2.06 -0.82
CA TRP A 59 -2.60 3.17 -0.36
C TRP A 59 -2.34 4.14 -1.51
N LYS A 60 -2.42 5.44 -1.25
CA LYS A 60 -2.11 6.48 -2.22
C LYS A 60 -1.15 7.51 -1.63
N SER A 61 -0.08 7.81 -2.36
CA SER A 61 0.94 8.77 -1.93
C SER A 61 0.41 10.20 -1.91
N ALA A 62 1.14 11.05 -1.19
CA ALA A 62 1.03 12.50 -1.32
C ALA A 62 1.34 12.95 -2.77
N LYS A 63 0.94 14.18 -3.10
CA LYS A 63 1.27 14.82 -4.38
C LYS A 63 2.72 15.28 -4.36
N HIS A 64 3.56 14.65 -5.17
CA HIS A 64 4.94 15.09 -5.37
C HIS A 64 5.00 16.05 -6.54
N ARG A 65 5.45 17.28 -6.28
CA ARG A 65 5.57 18.33 -7.30
C ARG A 65 7.02 18.50 -7.73
N PHE A 66 7.26 18.47 -9.04
CA PHE A 66 8.54 18.79 -9.64
C PHE A 66 8.58 20.26 -10.07
N PRO A 67 9.75 20.92 -10.01
CA PRO A 67 9.91 22.32 -10.41
C PRO A 67 9.81 22.53 -11.92
N ARG A 68 10.01 21.45 -12.71
CA ARG A 68 9.86 21.42 -14.16
C ARG A 68 8.88 20.34 -14.57
N LEU A 69 8.35 20.45 -15.78
CA LEU A 69 7.58 19.38 -16.40
C LEU A 69 8.54 18.24 -16.75
N VAL A 70 8.35 17.07 -16.14
CA VAL A 70 9.18 15.86 -16.36
C VAL A 70 8.35 14.73 -16.93
N ASN A 71 9.01 13.70 -17.44
CA ASN A 71 8.42 12.39 -17.67
C ASN A 71 9.18 11.37 -16.80
N LEU A 72 8.45 10.65 -15.95
CA LEU A 72 9.01 9.55 -15.18
C LEU A 72 8.95 8.28 -16.02
N GLY A 73 10.11 7.68 -16.29
CA GLY A 73 10.27 6.57 -17.25
C GLY A 73 10.48 5.20 -16.61
N ALA A 74 10.71 5.13 -15.30
CA ALA A 74 10.91 3.87 -14.60
C ALA A 74 10.37 3.89 -13.16
N ALA A 75 9.91 2.74 -12.68
CA ALA A 75 9.53 2.54 -11.29
C ALA A 75 9.93 1.13 -10.81
N SER A 76 10.18 0.99 -9.51
CA SER A 76 10.32 -0.28 -8.80
C SER A 76 9.47 -0.26 -7.54
N VAL A 77 9.00 -1.42 -7.12
CA VAL A 77 8.22 -1.59 -5.90
C VAL A 77 8.91 -2.68 -5.09
N GLU A 78 9.33 -2.33 -3.88
CA GLU A 78 9.97 -3.26 -2.96
C GLU A 78 8.91 -3.82 -2.01
N ALA A 79 8.70 -5.12 -2.07
CA ALA A 79 7.75 -5.84 -1.25
C ALA A 79 8.34 -7.18 -0.79
N GLU A 80 7.82 -7.71 0.32
CA GLU A 80 8.18 -9.04 0.83
C GLU A 80 7.59 -10.17 -0.04
N SER A 81 6.52 -9.87 -0.77
CA SER A 81 5.81 -10.79 -1.65
C SER A 81 5.19 -10.07 -2.85
N TYR A 82 4.87 -10.82 -3.90
CA TYR A 82 4.32 -10.30 -5.17
C TYR A 82 3.19 -11.19 -5.70
N ASN A 83 2.31 -11.64 -4.81
CA ASN A 83 1.21 -12.54 -5.15
C ASN A 83 0.02 -11.79 -5.75
N ALA A 84 -0.27 -10.59 -5.25
CA ALA A 84 -1.41 -9.78 -5.67
C ALA A 84 -1.16 -8.28 -5.46
N LEU A 85 -0.14 -7.73 -6.13
CA LEU A 85 0.24 -6.32 -6.01
C LEU A 85 -0.03 -5.55 -7.30
N THR A 86 -0.77 -4.44 -7.20
CA THR A 86 -1.08 -3.55 -8.32
C THR A 86 -0.51 -2.17 -8.08
N PHE A 87 0.29 -1.70 -9.03
CA PHE A 87 0.82 -0.34 -9.08
C PHE A 87 0.02 0.54 -10.06
N LYS A 88 -0.28 1.76 -9.64
CA LYS A 88 -0.90 2.80 -10.47
C LYS A 88 -0.12 4.10 -10.38
N LEU A 89 0.17 4.70 -11.53
CA LEU A 89 0.78 6.02 -11.62
C LEU A 89 -0.25 7.05 -12.07
N TYR A 90 -0.36 8.14 -11.32
CA TYR A 90 -1.15 9.31 -11.67
C TYR A 90 -0.21 10.48 -11.97
N ALA A 91 -0.50 11.21 -13.04
CA ALA A 91 0.18 12.44 -13.42
C ALA A 91 -0.86 13.54 -13.63
N ASP A 92 -0.67 14.67 -12.94
CA ASP A 92 -1.61 15.80 -12.87
C ASP A 92 -3.06 15.37 -12.56
N GLY A 93 -3.20 14.37 -11.67
CA GLY A 93 -4.48 13.80 -11.25
C GLY A 93 -5.09 12.78 -12.22
N THR A 94 -4.49 12.55 -13.39
CA THR A 94 -4.97 11.57 -14.37
C THR A 94 -4.21 10.25 -14.26
N LEU A 95 -4.90 9.11 -14.28
CA LEU A 95 -4.27 7.79 -14.32
C LEU A 95 -3.49 7.62 -15.64
N LYS A 96 -2.19 7.36 -15.56
CA LYS A 96 -1.31 7.18 -16.72
C LYS A 96 -0.89 5.75 -16.94
N PHE A 97 -0.79 4.97 -15.86
CA PHE A 97 -0.29 3.60 -15.94
C PHE A 97 -0.90 2.72 -14.87
N THR A 98 -1.09 1.44 -15.19
CA THR A 98 -1.48 0.40 -14.25
C THR A 98 -0.71 -0.87 -14.60
N LYS A 99 -0.10 -1.50 -13.60
CA LYS A 99 0.64 -2.75 -13.77
C LYS A 99 0.45 -3.65 -12.54
N THR A 100 0.25 -4.94 -12.78
CA THR A 100 0.44 -5.98 -11.76
C THR A 100 1.93 -6.21 -11.58
N VAL A 101 2.42 -6.03 -10.35
CA VAL A 101 3.83 -6.20 -9.99
C VAL A 101 4.02 -7.65 -9.52
N THR A 102 4.96 -8.35 -10.15
CA THR A 102 5.23 -9.79 -9.95
C THR A 102 6.60 -10.06 -9.35
N ASP A 103 7.44 -9.04 -9.27
CA ASP A 103 8.82 -9.08 -8.82
C ASP A 103 9.26 -7.67 -8.41
N GLY A 104 10.40 -7.58 -7.73
CA GLY A 104 11.01 -6.32 -7.33
C GLY A 104 11.82 -5.63 -8.44
N GLU A 105 11.82 -6.18 -9.66
CA GLU A 105 12.64 -5.64 -10.74
C GLU A 105 12.05 -4.30 -11.26
N PRO A 106 12.91 -3.32 -11.58
CA PRO A 106 12.46 -2.07 -12.17
C PRO A 106 11.72 -2.29 -13.50
N PHE A 107 10.62 -1.58 -13.69
CA PHE A 107 9.81 -1.64 -14.90
C PHE A 107 9.62 -0.27 -15.55
N ARG A 108 9.35 -0.30 -16.86
CA ARG A 108 9.17 0.91 -17.66
C ARG A 108 7.80 1.54 -17.45
N LEU A 109 7.81 2.86 -17.35
CA LEU A 109 6.62 3.69 -17.34
C LEU A 109 6.36 4.26 -18.75
N PRO A 110 5.10 4.56 -19.11
CA PRO A 110 4.78 5.12 -20.42
C PRO A 110 5.34 6.54 -20.56
N GLY A 111 5.87 6.81 -21.76
CA GLY A 111 6.27 8.16 -22.18
C GLY A 111 5.12 8.95 -22.78
N GLY A 112 5.44 10.06 -23.44
CA GLY A 112 4.48 10.82 -24.27
C GLY A 112 3.63 11.84 -23.52
N TYR A 113 3.92 12.07 -22.24
CA TYR A 113 3.34 13.15 -21.46
C TYR A 113 4.41 13.81 -20.61
N LEU A 114 4.21 15.09 -20.32
CA LEU A 114 4.97 15.79 -19.30
C LEU A 114 3.99 16.24 -18.23
N ALA A 115 4.38 16.09 -16.97
CA ALA A 115 3.57 16.50 -15.83
C ALA A 115 4.46 17.12 -14.76
N ASN A 116 3.85 17.89 -13.87
CA ASN A 116 4.55 18.45 -12.72
C ASN A 116 4.11 17.82 -11.40
N ILE A 117 2.94 17.17 -11.34
CA ILE A 117 2.44 16.51 -10.14
C ILE A 117 2.32 15.01 -10.39
N TYR A 118 2.97 14.22 -9.54
CA TYR A 118 2.91 12.77 -9.57
C TYR A 118 2.35 12.21 -8.27
N GLN A 119 1.58 11.12 -8.40
CA GLN A 119 1.13 10.30 -7.28
C GLN A 119 1.20 8.83 -7.66
N VAL A 120 1.54 8.01 -6.68
CA VAL A 120 1.46 6.56 -6.77
C VAL A 120 0.25 6.09 -5.99
N GLN A 121 -0.41 5.06 -6.50
CA GLN A 121 -1.31 4.25 -5.72
C GLN A 121 -0.88 2.80 -5.82
N LEU A 122 -0.85 2.13 -4.67
CA LEU A 122 -0.67 0.70 -4.56
C LEU A 122 -1.95 0.08 -4.05
N SER A 123 -2.26 -1.12 -4.52
CA SER A 123 -3.32 -1.93 -3.94
C SER A 123 -2.97 -3.40 -4.05
N GLY A 124 -3.26 -4.16 -3.00
CA GLY A 124 -2.93 -5.58 -2.98
C GLY A 124 -3.07 -6.19 -1.61
N THR A 125 -2.55 -7.39 -1.46
CA THR A 125 -2.46 -8.09 -0.17
C THR A 125 -1.03 -8.27 0.31
N ASP A 126 -0.04 -7.94 -0.53
CA ASP A 126 1.38 -8.11 -0.23
C ASP A 126 1.92 -7.03 0.71
N THR A 127 2.89 -7.36 1.55
CA THR A 127 3.59 -6.39 2.40
C THR A 127 4.56 -5.57 1.56
N VAL A 128 4.30 -4.27 1.43
CA VAL A 128 5.14 -3.35 0.65
C VAL A 128 6.01 -2.49 1.57
N ASN A 129 7.30 -2.46 1.30
CA ASN A 129 8.30 -1.69 2.03
C ASN A 129 8.54 -0.31 1.41
N GLY A 130 8.48 -0.21 0.07
CA GLY A 130 8.79 1.04 -0.61
C GLY A 130 8.42 1.08 -2.08
N VAL A 131 8.37 2.29 -2.62
CA VAL A 131 8.24 2.56 -4.06
C VAL A 131 9.26 3.59 -4.47
N SER A 132 10.01 3.27 -5.52
CA SER A 132 10.98 4.18 -6.13
C SER A 132 10.56 4.50 -7.55
N ILE A 133 10.66 5.76 -7.95
CA ILE A 133 10.34 6.22 -9.31
C ILE A 133 11.44 7.15 -9.78
N ALA A 134 11.85 6.99 -11.03
CA ALA A 134 12.85 7.85 -11.64
C ALA A 134 12.52 8.20 -13.09
N GLU A 135 13.25 9.19 -13.63
CA GLU A 135 13.20 9.55 -15.04
C GLU A 135 13.74 8.41 -15.92
N THR A 136 14.75 7.66 -15.46
CA THR A 136 15.34 6.54 -16.20
C THR A 136 15.53 5.29 -15.33
N ILE A 137 15.58 4.07 -15.91
CA ILE A 137 15.93 2.86 -15.12
C ILE A 137 17.35 2.90 -14.58
N PHE A 138 18.26 3.61 -15.25
CA PHE A 138 19.66 3.67 -14.81
C PHE A 138 19.75 4.33 -13.43
N ASP A 139 18.85 5.27 -13.14
CA ASP A 139 18.75 5.90 -11.83
C ASP A 139 18.17 4.98 -10.75
N LEU A 140 17.48 3.88 -11.13
CA LEU A 140 16.92 2.90 -10.18
C LEU A 140 17.80 1.67 -9.97
N ALA A 141 18.65 1.32 -10.93
CA ALA A 141 19.54 0.16 -10.83
C ALA A 141 20.81 0.43 -10.01
N ALA A 142 21.04 1.68 -9.59
CA ALA A 142 22.24 2.13 -8.90
C ALA A 142 22.01 2.58 -7.43
N GLY A 143 20.77 2.48 -6.94
CA GLY A 143 20.40 2.81 -5.55
C GLY A 143 20.04 1.55 -4.79
#